data_AF-A0A519IKT5-F1
#
_entry.id   AF-A0A519IKT5-F1
#
_cell.length_a   1.000
_cell.length_b   1.000
_cell.length_c   1.000
_cell.angle_alpha   90.00
_cell.angle_beta   90.00
_cell.angle_gamma   90.00
#
_symmetry.space_group_name_H-M   'P 1'
#
loop_
_entity.id
_entity.type
_entity.pdbx_description
1 polymer ?
#
loop_
_entity_poly.entity_id
_entity_poly.type
_entity_poly.pdbx_seq_one_letter_code
_entity_poly.pdbx_strand_id
1 'polypeptide(L)'
;MFFSAPLAFACLLALFVAIATDQQEDRRNAKCLRAIADAIEEHKGDLQSVRAGHSVKIRGHDVTNYELATAFTLTPIKTKDCEDFFKKSLTVAERMESPDKIIEKLNQVISKLEKLPLKYSGIQFPEVATINILGTPAQMELVAFVRVIQVALGPLLLLWLGSLYNTRHREVLNIGHMRDVKSLYPHMINVYPVLLIQKGYRIEPRKRNWPAYFGMKYGVPSLYATVRTVLLAIFIAPPVSFYLISIYLLSTGLYSNIFLVSGIAVSCFALVNFFTELVPNHFYKVFKVERPID
;
A
#
# COMPACT_ATOMS: atom_id res chain seq x y z
N MET A 1 5.72 -19.41 -4.83
CA MET A 1 4.29 -19.15 -5.15
C MET A 1 3.33 -19.61 -4.06
N PHE A 2 3.56 -20.72 -3.35
CA PHE A 2 2.63 -21.27 -2.34
C PHE A 2 2.09 -20.26 -1.31
N PHE A 3 2.91 -19.34 -0.81
CA PHE A 3 2.47 -18.33 0.17
C PHE A 3 1.71 -17.13 -0.43
N SER A 4 1.54 -17.03 -1.75
CA SER A 4 0.86 -15.87 -2.37
C SER A 4 -0.60 -15.75 -1.92
N ALA A 5 -1.34 -16.86 -1.88
CA ALA A 5 -2.75 -16.85 -1.51
C ALA A 5 -2.97 -16.54 -0.01
N PRO A 6 -2.26 -17.18 0.95
CA PRO A 6 -2.34 -16.80 2.36
C PRO A 6 -1.95 -15.34 2.63
N LEU A 7 -0.86 -14.86 2.00
CA LEU A 7 -0.42 -13.47 2.16
C LEU A 7 -1.41 -12.49 1.54
N ALA A 8 -1.95 -12.80 0.36
CA ALA A 8 -2.97 -11.97 -0.28
C ALA A 8 -4.23 -11.89 0.58
N PHE A 9 -4.66 -13.00 1.18
CA PHE A 9 -5.81 -13.01 2.09
C PHE A 9 -5.55 -12.15 3.34
N ALA A 10 -4.37 -12.29 3.97
CA ALA A 10 -4.01 -11.47 5.13
C ALA A 10 -3.95 -9.96 4.79
N CYS A 11 -3.37 -9.61 3.64
CA CYS A 11 -3.31 -8.23 3.17
C CYS A 11 -4.70 -7.71 2.78
N LEU A 12 -5.56 -8.55 2.19
CA LEU A 12 -6.94 -8.20 1.86
C LEU A 12 -7.75 -7.91 3.12
N LEU A 13 -7.58 -8.71 4.18
CA LEU A 13 -8.25 -8.49 5.46
C LEU A 13 -7.81 -7.16 6.09
N ALA A 14 -6.50 -6.88 6.07
CA ALA A 14 -5.97 -5.59 6.53
C ALA A 14 -6.52 -4.42 5.70
N LEU A 15 -6.57 -4.55 4.37
CA LEU A 15 -7.15 -3.56 3.47
C LEU A 15 -8.64 -3.35 3.75
N PHE A 16 -9.40 -4.43 3.95
CA PHE A 16 -10.84 -4.36 4.19
C PHE A 16 -11.14 -3.58 5.47
N VAL A 17 -10.42 -3.85 6.55
CA VAL A 17 -10.55 -3.09 7.80
C VAL A 17 -10.09 -1.64 7.61
N ALA A 18 -9.04 -1.39 6.83
CA ALA A 18 -8.58 -0.04 6.52
C ALA A 18 -9.64 0.78 5.79
N ILE A 19 -10.26 0.20 4.76
CA ILE A 19 -11.36 0.82 4.00
C ILE A 19 -12.56 1.07 4.92
N ALA A 20 -12.95 0.08 5.72
CA ALA A 20 -14.05 0.22 6.67
C ALA A 20 -13.79 1.35 7.68
N THR A 21 -12.54 1.50 8.13
CA THR A 21 -12.15 2.56 9.06
C THR A 21 -12.15 3.94 8.40
N ASP A 22 -11.70 4.06 7.15
CA ASP A 22 -11.59 5.35 6.45
C ASP A 22 -12.94 5.85 5.91
N GLN A 23 -13.83 4.95 5.48
CA GLN A 23 -15.15 5.32 4.95
C GLN A 23 -16.18 5.66 6.03
N GLN A 24 -15.90 5.41 7.31
CA GLN A 24 -16.84 5.76 8.36
C GLN A 24 -16.81 7.26 8.63
N GLU A 25 -17.97 7.90 8.48
CA GLU A 25 -18.15 9.34 8.68
C GLU A 25 -17.66 9.79 10.06
N ASP A 26 -17.94 9.01 11.12
CA ASP A 26 -17.48 9.29 12.49
C ASP A 26 -15.95 9.33 12.61
N ARG A 27 -15.25 8.44 11.89
CA ARG A 27 -13.78 8.37 11.91
C ARG A 27 -13.17 9.49 11.09
N ARG A 28 -13.78 9.84 9.95
CA ARG A 28 -13.39 11.01 9.16
C ARG A 28 -13.54 12.30 9.97
N ASN A 29 -14.64 12.41 10.71
CA ASN A 29 -14.92 13.51 11.60
C ASN A 29 -13.93 13.54 12.78
N ALA A 30 -13.60 12.40 13.38
CA ALA A 30 -12.57 12.31 14.42
C ALA A 30 -11.17 12.73 13.90
N LYS A 31 -10.76 12.29 12.71
CA LYS A 31 -9.50 12.72 12.06
C LYS A 31 -9.48 14.23 11.83
N CYS A 32 -10.60 14.79 11.34
CA CYS A 32 -10.77 16.23 11.17
C CYS A 32 -10.60 16.99 12.50
N LEU A 33 -11.32 16.58 13.56
CA LEU A 33 -11.21 17.21 14.86
C LEU A 33 -9.81 17.09 15.48
N ARG A 34 -9.10 15.97 15.24
CA ARG A 34 -7.72 15.80 15.71
C ARG A 34 -6.77 16.77 14.99
N ALA A 35 -6.89 16.92 13.67
CA ALA A 35 -6.09 17.93 12.94
C ALA A 35 -6.36 19.36 13.44
N ILE A 36 -7.61 19.67 13.79
CA ILE A 36 -8.00 20.94 14.41
C ILE A 36 -7.34 21.11 15.79
N ALA A 37 -7.38 20.08 16.64
CA ALA A 37 -6.75 20.11 17.95
C ALA A 37 -5.23 20.33 17.84
N ASP A 38 -4.57 19.59 16.95
CA ASP A 38 -3.13 19.71 16.70
C ASP A 38 -2.75 21.13 16.23
N ALA A 39 -3.56 21.76 15.36
CA ALA A 39 -3.33 23.13 14.89
C ALA A 39 -3.56 24.19 15.98
N ILE A 40 -4.55 23.99 16.87
CA ILE A 40 -4.76 24.87 18.03
C ILE A 40 -3.60 24.73 19.02
N GLU A 41 -3.07 23.53 19.18
CA GLU A 41 -1.94 23.25 20.06
C GLU A 41 -0.63 23.87 19.53
N GLU A 42 -0.37 23.75 18.23
CA GLU A 42 0.77 24.40 17.56
C GLU A 42 0.76 25.92 17.72
N HIS A 43 -0.43 26.54 17.62
CA HIS A 43 -0.61 28.00 17.74
C HIS A 43 -1.10 28.46 19.12
N LYS A 44 -0.98 27.63 20.15
CA LYS A 44 -1.53 27.90 21.48
C LYS A 44 -1.03 29.22 22.08
N GLY A 45 0.27 29.51 21.96
CA GLY A 45 0.88 30.73 22.48
C GLY A 45 0.35 32.01 21.82
N ASP A 46 0.15 31.96 20.49
CA ASP A 46 -0.42 33.06 19.72
C ASP A 46 -1.88 33.31 20.11
N LEU A 47 -2.67 32.24 20.23
CA LEU A 47 -4.07 32.31 20.62
C LEU A 47 -4.26 32.84 22.05
N GLN A 48 -3.40 32.45 22.99
CA GLN A 48 -3.41 32.98 24.35
C GLN A 48 -3.06 34.48 24.38
N SER A 49 -2.09 34.90 23.56
CA SER A 49 -1.67 36.30 23.46
C SER A 49 -2.76 37.19 22.87
N VAL A 50 -3.46 36.73 21.83
CA VAL A 50 -4.62 37.45 21.25
C VAL A 50 -5.77 37.57 22.27
N ARG A 51 -6.00 36.51 23.05
CA ARG A 51 -7.02 36.54 24.12
C ARG A 51 -6.69 37.55 25.23
N ALA A 52 -5.41 37.73 25.52
CA ALA A 52 -4.93 38.75 26.47
C ALA A 52 -4.99 40.18 25.91
N GLY A 53 -5.45 40.36 24.66
CA GLY A 53 -5.60 41.66 24.00
C GLY A 53 -4.37 42.11 23.21
N HIS A 54 -3.37 41.24 23.02
CA HIS A 54 -2.18 41.57 22.24
C HIS A 54 -2.37 41.25 20.74
N SER A 55 -1.79 42.08 19.87
CA SER A 55 -1.77 41.78 18.43
C SER A 55 -0.72 40.72 18.13
N VAL A 56 -1.10 39.68 17.38
CA VAL A 56 -0.19 38.62 16.94
C VAL A 56 -0.25 38.47 15.44
N LYS A 57 0.91 38.22 14.81
CA LYS A 57 0.98 37.92 13.39
C LYS A 57 0.74 36.44 13.13
N ILE A 58 -0.44 36.11 12.64
CA ILE A 58 -0.77 34.77 12.17
C ILE A 58 -0.75 34.81 10.65
N ARG A 59 0.18 34.06 10.03
CA ARG A 59 0.34 33.97 8.57
C ARG A 59 0.55 35.32 7.89
N GLY A 60 1.28 36.23 8.53
CA GLY A 60 1.58 37.55 7.99
C GLY A 60 0.48 38.60 8.16
N HIS A 61 -0.67 38.23 8.74
CA HIS A 61 -1.74 39.17 9.09
C HIS A 61 -1.71 39.49 10.58
N ASP A 62 -1.79 40.78 10.93
CA ASP A 62 -1.98 41.22 12.31
C ASP A 62 -3.41 40.93 12.76
N VAL A 63 -3.53 40.08 13.79
CA VAL A 63 -4.83 39.65 14.33
C VAL A 63 -4.92 40.05 15.80
N THR A 64 -6.00 40.77 16.12
CA THR A 64 -6.32 41.24 17.48
C THR A 64 -7.59 40.62 18.05
N ASN A 65 -8.43 40.03 17.19
CA ASN A 65 -9.66 39.37 17.59
C ASN A 65 -9.41 37.85 17.73
N TYR A 66 -9.74 37.30 18.90
CA TYR A 66 -9.57 35.88 19.20
C TYR A 66 -10.31 34.96 18.22
N GLU A 67 -11.53 35.31 17.81
CA GLU A 67 -12.33 34.53 16.86
C GLU A 67 -11.69 34.52 15.47
N LEU A 68 -11.14 35.66 15.05
CA LEU A 68 -10.41 35.79 13.79
C LEU A 68 -9.11 34.98 13.85
N ALA A 69 -8.41 35.00 15.00
CA ALA A 69 -7.17 34.25 15.21
C ALA A 69 -7.41 32.73 15.16
N THR A 70 -8.52 32.26 15.74
CA THR A 70 -8.94 30.85 15.60
C THR A 70 -9.33 30.52 14.16
N ALA A 71 -10.03 31.40 13.44
CA ALA A 71 -10.35 31.16 12.04
C ALA A 71 -9.11 31.07 11.13
N PHE A 72 -8.10 31.93 11.36
CA PHE A 72 -6.86 31.95 10.60
C PHE A 72 -5.98 30.72 10.86
N THR A 73 -5.90 30.26 12.11
CA THR A 73 -5.19 29.02 12.47
C THR A 73 -5.83 27.78 11.85
N LEU A 74 -7.16 27.76 11.72
CA LEU A 74 -7.91 26.64 11.16
C LEU A 74 -8.02 26.65 9.62
N THR A 75 -7.59 27.72 8.95
CA THR A 75 -7.67 27.88 7.48
C THR A 75 -7.02 26.74 6.66
N PRO A 76 -5.87 26.14 7.01
CA PRO A 76 -5.27 25.08 6.19
C PRO A 76 -6.06 23.76 6.24
N ILE A 77 -6.93 23.59 7.25
CA ILE A 77 -7.68 22.36 7.52
C ILE A 77 -9.12 22.45 6.98
N LYS A 78 -9.52 23.62 6.45
CA LYS A 78 -10.88 23.88 5.95
C LYS A 78 -11.24 23.03 4.73
N THR A 79 -11.77 21.84 4.99
CA THR A 79 -12.77 21.22 4.13
C THR A 79 -14.14 21.62 4.64
N LYS A 80 -15.10 21.88 3.73
CA LYS A 80 -16.44 22.38 4.09
C LYS A 80 -17.13 21.49 5.14
N ASP A 81 -17.00 20.17 4.97
CA ASP A 81 -17.55 19.17 5.90
C ASP A 81 -16.91 19.21 7.29
N CYS A 82 -15.58 19.44 7.36
CA CYS A 82 -14.83 19.48 8.62
C CYS A 82 -15.14 20.75 9.44
N GLU A 83 -15.24 21.90 8.76
CA GLU A 83 -15.62 23.17 9.39
C GLU A 83 -17.06 23.11 9.94
N ASP A 84 -17.99 22.54 9.18
CA ASP A 84 -19.38 22.38 9.61
C ASP A 84 -19.49 21.42 10.80
N PHE A 85 -18.72 20.34 10.81
CA PHE A 85 -18.71 19.40 11.93
C PHE A 85 -18.09 19.99 13.20
N PHE A 86 -16.98 20.73 13.08
CA PHE A 86 -16.38 21.47 14.21
C PHE A 86 -17.38 22.47 14.81
N LYS A 87 -18.09 23.23 13.95
CA LYS A 87 -19.11 24.20 14.40
C LYS A 87 -20.31 23.55 15.06
N LYS A 88 -20.65 22.30 14.71
CA LYS A 88 -21.69 21.50 15.36
C LYS A 88 -21.21 20.86 16.66
N SER A 89 -19.93 20.50 16.75
CA SER A 89 -19.34 19.78 17.89
C SER A 89 -19.12 20.66 19.12
N LEU A 90 -18.89 21.96 18.92
CA LEU A 90 -18.73 22.95 19.98
C LEU A 90 -19.70 24.10 19.78
N THR A 91 -20.35 24.55 20.83
CA THR A 91 -21.18 25.76 20.79
C THR A 91 -20.33 27.03 20.60
N VAL A 92 -20.96 28.15 20.20
CA VAL A 92 -20.25 29.44 20.01
C VAL A 92 -19.48 29.84 21.28
N ALA A 93 -20.07 29.66 22.46
CA ALA A 93 -19.45 29.99 23.73
C ALA A 93 -18.21 29.11 24.02
N GLU A 94 -18.28 27.83 23.68
CA GLU A 94 -17.18 26.88 23.91
C GLU A 94 -16.00 27.10 22.98
N ARG A 95 -16.26 27.56 21.74
CA ARG A 95 -15.21 27.97 20.81
C ARG A 95 -14.45 29.23 21.25
N MET A 96 -15.01 29.97 22.20
CA MET A 96 -14.40 31.15 22.81
C MET A 96 -13.71 30.84 24.16
N GLU A 97 -13.69 29.59 24.60
CA GLU A 97 -12.93 29.17 25.80
C GLU A 97 -11.41 29.18 25.55
N SER A 98 -10.62 28.99 26.60
CA SER A 98 -9.16 28.95 26.47
C SER A 98 -8.73 27.79 25.56
N PRO A 99 -7.62 27.92 24.81
CA PRO A 99 -7.14 26.86 23.91
C PRO A 99 -7.07 25.48 24.57
N ASP A 100 -6.64 25.42 25.83
CA ASP A 100 -6.59 24.19 26.62
C ASP A 100 -7.94 23.51 26.80
N LYS A 101 -9.00 24.29 27.06
CA LYS A 101 -10.35 23.76 27.24
C LYS A 101 -10.97 23.33 25.92
N ILE A 102 -10.64 24.04 24.84
CA ILE A 102 -11.06 23.66 23.49
C ILE A 102 -10.43 22.30 23.13
N ILE A 103 -9.11 22.15 23.32
CA ILE A 103 -8.39 20.89 23.06
C ILE A 103 -8.98 19.75 23.92
N GLU A 104 -9.23 19.99 25.21
CA GLU A 104 -9.82 18.98 26.10
C GLU A 104 -11.20 18.51 25.61
N LYS A 105 -12.10 19.46 25.27
CA LYS A 105 -13.43 19.12 24.76
C LYS A 105 -13.37 18.42 23.41
N LEU A 106 -12.48 18.85 22.52
CA LEU A 106 -12.25 18.17 21.25
C LEU A 106 -11.78 16.73 21.47
N ASN A 107 -10.82 16.51 22.37
CA ASN A 107 -10.34 15.17 22.72
C ASN A 107 -11.44 14.29 23.31
N GLN A 108 -12.35 14.84 24.10
CA GLN A 108 -13.53 14.11 24.57
C GLN A 108 -14.45 13.69 23.41
N VAL A 109 -14.76 14.59 22.48
CA VAL A 109 -15.59 14.27 21.30
C VAL A 109 -14.90 13.27 20.39
N ILE A 110 -13.60 13.46 20.12
CA ILE A 110 -12.77 12.52 19.36
C ILE A 110 -12.83 11.13 20.00
N SER A 111 -12.62 11.03 21.31
CA SER A 111 -12.66 9.74 22.02
C SER A 111 -14.02 9.05 21.94
N LYS A 112 -15.13 9.81 21.89
CA LYS A 112 -16.48 9.25 21.72
C LYS A 112 -16.69 8.73 20.31
N LEU A 113 -16.30 9.50 19.30
CA LEU A 113 -16.38 9.08 17.90
C LEU A 113 -15.47 7.87 17.62
N GLU A 114 -14.33 7.80 18.29
CA GLU A 114 -13.39 6.69 18.18
C GLU A 114 -13.83 5.42 18.92
N LYS A 115 -14.86 5.50 19.76
CA LYS A 115 -15.48 4.36 20.46
C LYS A 115 -16.82 3.94 19.84
N LEU A 116 -17.12 4.40 18.63
CA LEU A 116 -18.27 3.90 17.88
C LEU A 116 -17.87 2.66 17.08
N PRO A 117 -18.76 1.65 16.99
CA PRO A 117 -18.45 0.40 16.33
C PRO A 117 -18.29 0.64 14.84
N LEU A 118 -17.32 -0.04 14.22
CA LEU A 118 -17.06 0.11 12.80
C LEU A 118 -18.22 -0.50 12.00
N LYS A 119 -18.83 0.30 11.13
CA LYS A 119 -19.93 -0.12 10.25
C LYS A 119 -19.53 0.03 8.79
N TYR A 120 -19.55 -1.07 8.04
CA TYR A 120 -19.33 -1.04 6.60
C TYR A 120 -20.35 -1.91 5.86
N SER A 121 -21.12 -1.30 4.97
CA SER A 121 -22.13 -1.99 4.14
C SER A 121 -23.10 -2.89 4.95
N GLY A 122 -23.54 -2.41 6.12
CA GLY A 122 -24.45 -3.15 7.01
C GLY A 122 -23.80 -4.18 7.92
N ILE A 123 -22.49 -4.46 7.77
CA ILE A 123 -21.72 -5.34 8.65
C ILE A 123 -21.12 -4.53 9.79
N GLN A 124 -21.36 -4.96 11.04
CA GLN A 124 -20.75 -4.38 12.23
C GLN A 124 -19.51 -5.18 12.60
N PHE A 125 -18.37 -4.50 12.75
CA PHE A 125 -17.16 -5.13 13.26
C PHE A 125 -17.09 -5.00 14.77
N PRO A 126 -16.53 -6.00 15.47
CA PRO A 126 -16.22 -5.85 16.88
C PRO A 126 -15.18 -4.74 17.04
N GLU A 127 -15.40 -3.84 18.00
CA GLU A 127 -14.40 -2.81 18.36
C GLU A 127 -13.12 -3.42 18.90
N VAL A 128 -13.25 -4.58 19.55
CA VAL A 128 -12.18 -5.29 20.22
C VAL A 128 -11.97 -6.64 19.55
N ALA A 129 -10.76 -6.86 19.04
CA ALA A 129 -10.28 -8.16 18.66
C ALA A 129 -9.85 -8.93 19.92
N THR A 130 -10.38 -10.13 20.10
CA THR A 130 -9.91 -11.07 21.13
C THR A 130 -8.90 -12.01 20.50
N ILE A 131 -7.69 -12.04 21.06
CA ILE A 131 -6.61 -12.93 20.63
C ILE A 131 -6.23 -13.79 21.80
N ASN A 132 -6.26 -15.11 21.63
CA ASN A 132 -5.71 -16.01 22.62
C ASN A 132 -4.19 -16.12 22.42
N ILE A 133 -3.44 -15.45 23.29
CA ILE A 133 -1.98 -15.55 23.35
C ILE A 133 -1.65 -16.52 24.48
N LEU A 134 -1.14 -17.70 24.13
CA LEU A 134 -0.74 -18.74 25.10
C LEU A 134 -1.87 -19.12 26.10
N GLY A 135 -3.12 -19.14 25.63
CA GLY A 135 -4.29 -19.47 26.45
C GLY A 135 -4.91 -18.28 27.19
N THR A 136 -4.30 -17.10 27.15
CA THR A 136 -4.84 -15.88 27.75
C THR A 136 -5.55 -15.03 26.69
N PRO A 137 -6.84 -14.70 26.87
CA PRO A 137 -7.56 -13.82 25.95
C PRO A 137 -7.08 -12.38 26.15
N ALA A 138 -6.23 -11.90 25.24
CA ALA A 138 -5.86 -10.50 25.13
C ALA A 138 -6.91 -9.77 24.29
N GLN A 139 -7.47 -8.69 24.85
CA GLN A 139 -8.39 -7.80 24.17
C GLN A 139 -7.63 -6.58 23.64
N MET A 140 -7.71 -6.31 22.35
CA MET A 140 -7.14 -5.11 21.75
C MET A 140 -8.10 -4.46 20.77
N GLU A 141 -8.02 -3.15 20.62
CA GLU A 141 -8.80 -2.44 19.60
C GLU A 141 -8.49 -2.99 18.21
N LEU A 142 -9.51 -3.25 17.40
CA LEU A 142 -9.37 -3.86 16.08
C LEU A 142 -8.44 -3.05 15.16
N VAL A 143 -8.48 -1.71 15.25
CA VAL A 143 -7.60 -0.82 14.48
C VAL A 143 -6.15 -0.97 14.93
N ALA A 144 -5.90 -1.05 16.24
CA ALA A 144 -4.56 -1.28 16.77
C ALA A 144 -4.03 -2.66 16.35
N PHE A 145 -4.88 -3.69 16.37
CA PHE A 145 -4.55 -5.02 15.89
C PHE A 145 -4.11 -5.02 14.42
N VAL A 146 -4.90 -4.38 13.55
CA VAL A 146 -4.58 -4.32 12.13
C VAL A 146 -3.29 -3.55 11.89
N ARG A 147 -3.01 -2.47 12.64
CA ARG A 147 -1.72 -1.78 12.57
C ARG A 147 -0.55 -2.70 12.94
N VAL A 148 -0.67 -3.51 13.99
CA VAL A 148 0.35 -4.51 14.35
C VAL A 148 0.54 -5.55 13.25
N ILE A 149 -0.54 -6.07 12.67
CA ILE A 149 -0.47 -6.98 11.54
C ILE A 149 0.23 -6.32 10.35
N GLN A 150 -0.07 -5.05 10.03
CA GLN A 150 0.57 -4.32 8.94
C GLN A 150 2.08 -4.15 9.15
N VAL A 151 2.51 -3.87 10.38
CA VAL A 151 3.94 -3.83 10.72
C VAL A 151 4.58 -5.21 10.51
N ALA A 152 3.90 -6.30 10.90
CA ALA A 152 4.41 -7.66 10.71
C ALA A 152 4.41 -8.12 9.23
N LEU A 153 3.42 -7.69 8.45
CA LEU A 153 3.26 -8.05 7.03
C LEU A 153 4.40 -7.51 6.17
N GLY A 154 4.97 -6.34 6.49
CA GLY A 154 6.08 -5.76 5.73
C GLY A 154 7.29 -6.70 5.62
N PRO A 155 7.92 -7.09 6.74
CA PRO A 155 9.02 -8.05 6.75
C PRO A 155 8.64 -9.41 6.12
N LEU A 156 7.44 -9.91 6.36
CA LEU A 156 6.97 -11.17 5.76
C LEU A 156 6.91 -11.09 4.22
N LEU A 157 6.36 -9.99 3.68
CA LEU A 157 6.33 -9.73 2.25
C LEU A 157 7.73 -9.59 1.68
N LEU A 158 8.65 -8.90 2.37
CA LEU A 158 10.04 -8.77 1.95
C LEU A 158 10.75 -10.13 1.89
N LEU A 159 10.61 -10.96 2.92
CA LEU A 159 11.18 -12.32 2.95
C LEU A 159 10.60 -13.18 1.83
N TRP A 160 9.29 -13.09 1.60
CA TRP A 160 8.63 -13.83 0.53
C TRP A 160 9.07 -13.36 -0.88
N LEU A 161 9.09 -12.05 -1.14
CA LEU A 161 9.55 -11.47 -2.40
C LEU A 161 11.03 -11.72 -2.64
N GLY A 162 11.86 -11.69 -1.60
CA GLY A 162 13.28 -12.02 -1.66
C GLY A 162 13.51 -13.51 -1.96
N SER A 163 12.72 -14.41 -1.35
CA SER A 163 12.73 -15.84 -1.66
C SER A 163 12.34 -16.10 -3.12
N LEU A 164 11.30 -15.43 -3.61
CA LEU A 164 10.89 -15.50 -5.03
C LEU A 164 12.01 -15.00 -5.95
N TYR A 165 12.61 -13.84 -5.64
CA TYR A 165 13.70 -13.28 -6.42
C TYR A 165 14.89 -14.25 -6.50
N ASN A 166 15.35 -14.78 -5.36
CA ASN A 166 16.50 -15.68 -5.33
C ASN A 166 16.23 -16.97 -6.12
N THR A 167 15.03 -17.53 -5.97
CA THR A 167 14.62 -18.74 -6.70
C THR A 167 14.59 -18.46 -8.20
N ARG A 168 13.94 -17.37 -8.61
CA ARG A 168 13.80 -16.98 -10.01
C ARG A 168 15.12 -16.57 -10.65
N HIS A 169 15.97 -15.85 -9.94
CA HIS A 169 17.30 -15.46 -10.41
C HIS A 169 18.16 -16.69 -10.68
N ARG A 170 18.16 -17.68 -9.77
CA ARG A 170 18.86 -18.95 -9.98
C ARG A 170 18.31 -19.72 -11.18
N GLU A 171 16.99 -19.75 -11.34
CA GLU A 171 16.36 -20.36 -12.52
C GLU A 171 16.73 -19.67 -13.81
N VAL A 172 16.62 -18.34 -13.87
CA VAL A 172 17.02 -17.51 -15.02
C VAL A 172 18.46 -17.81 -15.43
N LEU A 173 19.38 -17.85 -14.46
CA LEU A 173 20.78 -18.20 -14.71
C LEU A 173 20.91 -19.63 -15.25
N ASN A 174 20.25 -20.61 -14.65
CA ASN A 174 20.31 -22.01 -15.10
C ASN A 174 19.73 -22.19 -16.51
N ILE A 175 18.57 -21.59 -16.78
CA ILE A 175 17.87 -21.64 -18.05
C ILE A 175 18.69 -20.98 -19.16
N GLY A 176 19.42 -19.90 -18.85
CA GLY A 176 20.40 -19.32 -19.75
C GLY A 176 21.36 -20.36 -20.35
N HIS A 177 21.79 -21.34 -19.56
CA HIS A 177 22.77 -22.35 -19.94
C HIS A 177 22.16 -23.66 -20.50
N MET A 178 20.89 -23.95 -20.23
CA MET A 178 20.24 -25.18 -20.69
C MET A 178 20.00 -25.19 -22.21
N ARG A 179 20.17 -26.35 -22.84
CA ARG A 179 19.93 -26.55 -24.29
C ARG A 179 18.57 -27.20 -24.58
N ASP A 180 18.09 -28.04 -23.68
CA ASP A 180 16.85 -28.81 -23.83
C ASP A 180 15.77 -28.32 -22.85
N VAL A 181 14.51 -28.39 -23.27
CA VAL A 181 13.33 -28.10 -22.45
C VAL A 181 13.15 -29.17 -21.38
N LYS A 182 13.55 -30.42 -21.64
CA LYS A 182 13.37 -31.54 -20.70
C LYS A 182 14.15 -31.36 -19.39
N SER A 183 15.24 -30.61 -19.41
CA SER A 183 16.03 -30.29 -18.21
C SER A 183 15.44 -29.15 -17.37
N LEU A 184 14.34 -28.55 -17.82
CA LEU A 184 13.73 -27.42 -17.15
C LEU A 184 12.85 -27.91 -15.99
N TYR A 185 13.11 -27.38 -14.78
CA TYR A 185 12.23 -27.63 -13.65
C TYR A 185 10.85 -27.01 -13.97
N PRO A 186 9.76 -27.80 -13.94
CA PRO A 186 8.44 -27.31 -14.30
C PRO A 186 7.97 -26.32 -13.24
N HIS A 187 8.11 -25.04 -13.52
CA HIS A 187 7.43 -23.96 -12.81
C HIS A 187 6.39 -23.34 -13.73
N MET A 188 5.21 -23.07 -13.18
CA MET A 188 4.08 -22.53 -13.94
C MET A 188 4.39 -21.21 -14.66
N ILE A 189 5.42 -20.49 -14.21
CA ILE A 189 5.82 -19.23 -14.83
C ILE A 189 6.91 -19.42 -15.90
N ASN A 190 7.54 -20.59 -16.00
CA ASN A 190 8.61 -20.86 -16.97
C ASN A 190 8.03 -21.28 -18.33
N VAL A 191 7.47 -20.30 -19.04
CA VAL A 191 6.93 -20.47 -20.39
C VAL A 191 7.93 -19.91 -21.39
N TYR A 192 8.42 -20.77 -22.29
CA TYR A 192 9.41 -20.40 -23.31
C TYR A 192 9.00 -20.85 -24.70
N PRO A 193 9.40 -20.10 -25.75
CA PRO A 193 9.21 -20.54 -27.10
C PRO A 193 10.09 -21.76 -27.39
N VAL A 194 9.50 -22.74 -28.07
CA VAL A 194 10.19 -23.93 -28.57
C VAL A 194 10.24 -23.86 -30.09
N LEU A 195 11.44 -23.90 -30.65
CA LEU A 195 11.66 -24.03 -32.08
C LEU A 195 11.88 -25.51 -32.43
N LEU A 196 10.98 -26.03 -33.26
CA LEU A 196 11.11 -27.36 -33.82
C LEU A 196 12.08 -27.30 -35.01
N ILE A 197 13.21 -27.98 -34.90
CA ILE A 197 14.20 -28.08 -35.96
C ILE A 197 13.89 -29.35 -36.75
N GLN A 198 13.52 -29.20 -38.03
CA GLN A 198 13.61 -30.30 -39.00
C GLN A 198 15.08 -30.47 -39.39
N LYS A 199 15.58 -31.72 -39.37
CA LYS A 199 17.01 -32.07 -39.55
C LYS A 199 17.73 -31.17 -40.57
N GLY A 200 18.72 -30.41 -40.08
CA GLY A 200 19.72 -29.76 -40.91
C GLY A 200 19.39 -28.39 -41.50
N TYR A 201 18.13 -27.94 -41.56
CA TYR A 201 17.79 -26.65 -42.15
C TYR A 201 17.21 -25.68 -41.13
N ARG A 202 18.07 -24.75 -40.71
CA ARG A 202 17.72 -23.53 -39.99
C ARG A 202 16.80 -22.70 -40.89
N ILE A 203 15.48 -22.80 -40.74
CA ILE A 203 14.56 -21.78 -41.28
C ILE A 203 14.59 -20.59 -40.32
N GLU A 204 15.76 -19.99 -40.13
CA GLU A 204 15.78 -18.62 -39.66
C GLU A 204 15.32 -17.76 -40.83
N PRO A 205 14.25 -16.96 -40.67
CA PRO A 205 13.80 -16.08 -41.74
C PRO A 205 14.98 -15.19 -42.13
N ARG A 206 15.49 -15.37 -43.36
CA ARG A 206 16.52 -14.49 -43.92
C ARG A 206 15.99 -13.05 -43.87
N LYS A 207 16.88 -12.07 -43.65
CA LYS A 207 16.58 -10.62 -43.68
C LYS A 207 15.84 -10.15 -44.94
N ARG A 208 15.71 -10.98 -45.97
CA ARG A 208 14.91 -10.73 -47.17
C ARG A 208 13.41 -10.52 -46.87
N ASN A 209 12.87 -11.21 -45.85
CA ASN A 209 11.51 -10.98 -45.35
C ASN A 209 11.60 -10.26 -44.00
N TRP A 210 11.78 -8.95 -44.05
CA TRP A 210 11.85 -8.07 -42.88
C TRP A 210 10.76 -8.34 -41.82
N PRO A 211 9.46 -8.38 -42.15
CA PRO A 211 8.41 -8.58 -41.14
C PRO A 211 8.50 -9.95 -40.47
N ALA A 212 8.81 -11.02 -41.21
CA ALA A 212 9.00 -12.35 -40.64
C ALA A 212 10.25 -12.43 -39.74
N TYR A 213 11.33 -11.74 -40.13
CA TYR A 213 12.56 -11.66 -39.34
C TYR A 213 12.34 -10.88 -38.02
N PHE A 214 11.69 -9.72 -38.07
CA PHE A 214 11.37 -8.95 -36.87
C PHE A 214 10.39 -9.67 -35.95
N GLY A 215 9.36 -10.31 -36.51
CA GLY A 215 8.39 -11.11 -35.75
C GLY A 215 9.05 -12.26 -34.99
N MET A 216 9.94 -13.02 -35.64
CA MET A 216 10.63 -14.14 -34.99
C MET A 216 11.71 -13.69 -34.01
N LYS A 217 12.44 -12.61 -34.31
CA LYS A 217 13.56 -12.14 -33.47
C LYS A 217 13.11 -11.36 -32.25
N TYR A 218 12.08 -10.53 -32.39
CA TYR A 218 11.60 -9.64 -31.33
C TYR A 218 10.19 -9.98 -30.88
N GLY A 219 9.28 -10.26 -31.81
CA GLY A 219 7.88 -10.55 -31.48
C GLY A 219 7.69 -11.78 -30.60
N VAL A 220 8.24 -12.94 -31.01
CA VAL A 220 8.11 -14.19 -30.26
C VAL A 220 8.72 -14.08 -28.85
N PRO A 221 9.97 -13.63 -28.65
CA PRO A 221 10.51 -13.41 -27.32
C PRO A 221 9.67 -12.45 -26.46
N SER A 222 9.17 -11.36 -27.06
CA SER A 222 8.38 -10.36 -26.33
C SER A 222 7.02 -10.91 -25.88
N LEU A 223 6.36 -11.73 -26.71
CA LEU A 223 5.11 -12.40 -26.34
C LEU A 223 5.33 -13.30 -25.13
N TYR A 224 6.33 -14.17 -25.18
CA TYR A 224 6.60 -15.11 -24.08
C TYR A 224 7.06 -14.39 -22.81
N ALA A 225 7.92 -13.38 -22.92
CA ALA A 225 8.30 -12.54 -21.79
C ALA A 225 7.10 -11.82 -21.17
N THR A 226 6.17 -11.33 -21.98
CA THR A 226 4.92 -10.72 -21.51
C THR A 226 4.07 -11.73 -20.77
N VAL A 227 3.86 -12.94 -21.32
CA VAL A 227 3.12 -14.02 -20.64
C VAL A 227 3.75 -14.35 -19.28
N ARG A 228 5.08 -14.50 -19.20
CA ARG A 228 5.76 -14.77 -17.92
C ARG A 228 5.62 -13.62 -16.92
N THR A 229 5.67 -12.39 -17.40
CA THR A 229 5.48 -11.18 -16.58
C THR A 229 4.06 -11.09 -16.05
N VAL A 230 3.05 -11.37 -16.88
CA VAL A 230 1.64 -11.41 -16.48
C VAL A 230 1.39 -12.51 -15.45
N LEU A 231 1.91 -13.71 -15.69
CA LEU A 231 1.81 -14.82 -14.73
C LEU A 231 2.44 -14.43 -13.39
N LEU A 232 3.61 -13.80 -13.40
CA LEU A 232 4.24 -13.28 -12.18
C LEU A 232 3.39 -12.20 -11.49
N ALA A 233 2.79 -11.29 -12.26
CA ALA A 233 1.94 -10.22 -11.75
C ALA A 233 0.70 -10.78 -11.03
N ILE A 234 0.08 -11.85 -11.53
CA ILE A 234 -1.07 -12.49 -10.88
C ILE A 234 -0.75 -12.93 -9.45
N PHE A 235 0.49 -13.35 -9.18
CA PHE A 235 0.90 -13.79 -7.84
C PHE A 235 1.41 -12.66 -6.95
N ILE A 236 2.13 -11.68 -7.51
CA ILE A 236 2.77 -10.59 -6.74
C ILE A 236 1.82 -9.40 -6.53
N ALA A 237 1.04 -9.02 -7.54
CA ALA A 237 0.27 -7.79 -7.49
C ALA A 237 -0.81 -7.80 -6.39
N PRO A 238 -1.62 -8.85 -6.19
CA PRO A 238 -2.65 -8.82 -5.14
C PRO A 238 -2.10 -8.56 -3.73
N PRO A 239 -1.16 -9.35 -3.18
CA PRO A 239 -0.65 -9.10 -1.82
C PRO A 239 0.05 -7.75 -1.69
N VAL A 240 0.84 -7.35 -2.70
CA VAL A 240 1.58 -6.07 -2.67
C VAL A 240 0.62 -4.89 -2.75
N SER A 241 -0.31 -4.87 -3.69
CA SER A 241 -1.28 -3.78 -3.85
C SER A 241 -2.18 -3.65 -2.64
N PHE A 242 -2.70 -4.75 -2.09
CA PHE A 242 -3.53 -4.70 -0.89
C PHE A 242 -2.76 -4.15 0.30
N TYR A 243 -1.50 -4.58 0.48
CA TYR A 243 -0.64 -4.06 1.54
C TYR A 243 -0.39 -2.56 1.40
N LEU A 244 0.03 -2.09 0.21
CA LEU A 244 0.34 -0.68 -0.03
C LEU A 244 -0.87 0.23 0.16
N ILE A 245 -2.04 -0.17 -0.36
CA ILE A 245 -3.28 0.59 -0.18
C ILE A 245 -3.68 0.59 1.30
N SER A 246 -3.54 -0.54 2.00
CA SER A 246 -3.89 -0.61 3.43
C SER A 246 -3.02 0.32 4.28
N ILE A 247 -1.72 0.43 3.97
CA ILE A 247 -0.81 1.37 4.62
C ILE A 247 -1.26 2.80 4.35
N TYR A 248 -1.51 3.13 3.09
CA TYR A 248 -1.89 4.49 2.70
C TYR A 248 -3.12 4.99 3.47
N LEU A 249 -4.14 4.14 3.62
CA LEU A 249 -5.38 4.48 4.34
C LEU A 249 -5.21 4.62 5.87
N LEU A 250 -4.25 3.88 6.47
CA LEU A 250 -4.02 3.83 7.92
C LEU A 250 -2.78 4.60 8.38
N SER A 251 -2.09 5.32 7.49
CA SER A 251 -0.77 5.96 7.68
C SER A 251 -0.68 7.07 8.74
N THR A 252 -1.70 7.30 9.57
CA THR A 252 -1.72 8.42 10.53
C THR A 252 -1.08 8.05 11.87
N GLY A 253 -0.23 8.96 12.40
CA GLY A 253 0.35 8.89 13.75
C GLY A 253 1.74 8.26 13.83
N LEU A 254 2.03 7.63 14.98
CA LEU A 254 3.38 7.22 15.41
C LEU A 254 4.10 6.23 14.48
N TYR A 255 3.35 5.45 13.68
CA TYR A 255 3.87 4.39 12.81
C TYR A 255 4.10 4.83 11.35
N SER A 256 3.78 6.08 10.99
CA SER A 256 3.82 6.58 9.62
C SER A 256 5.17 6.33 8.92
N ASN A 257 6.28 6.61 9.61
CA ASN A 257 7.62 6.40 9.06
C ASN A 257 7.93 4.91 8.78
N ILE A 258 7.49 4.01 9.68
CA ILE A 258 7.70 2.57 9.53
C ILE A 258 6.92 2.06 8.32
N PHE A 259 5.67 2.53 8.17
CA PHE A 259 4.83 2.18 7.04
C PHE A 259 5.37 2.69 5.71
N LEU A 260 5.88 3.93 5.66
CA LEU A 260 6.50 4.51 4.48
C LEU A 260 7.73 3.69 4.04
N VAL A 261 8.65 3.42 4.97
CA VAL A 261 9.87 2.64 4.69
C VAL A 261 9.52 1.23 4.22
N SER A 262 8.57 0.57 4.90
CA SER A 262 8.11 -0.77 4.52
C SER A 262 7.45 -0.78 3.15
N GLY A 263 6.61 0.21 2.85
CA GLY A 263 5.95 0.37 1.55
C GLY A 263 6.95 0.57 0.40
N ILE A 264 7.97 1.42 0.60
CA ILE A 264 9.06 1.62 -0.36
C ILE A 264 9.82 0.31 -0.57
N ALA A 265 10.22 -0.36 0.51
CA ALA A 265 10.99 -1.59 0.43
C ALA A 265 10.22 -2.70 -0.33
N VAL A 266 8.95 -2.92 0.02
CA VAL A 266 8.10 -3.92 -0.64
C VAL A 266 7.91 -3.59 -2.13
N SER A 267 7.71 -2.32 -2.46
CA SER A 267 7.58 -1.87 -3.86
C SER A 267 8.85 -2.12 -4.65
N CYS A 268 10.02 -1.77 -4.10
CA CYS A 268 11.31 -2.02 -4.74
C CYS A 268 11.54 -3.51 -4.98
N PHE A 269 11.31 -4.37 -3.98
CA PHE A 269 11.49 -5.82 -4.13
C PHE A 269 10.49 -6.44 -5.11
N ALA A 270 9.25 -5.94 -5.17
CA ALA A 270 8.29 -6.35 -6.18
C ALA A 270 8.79 -5.99 -7.59
N LEU A 271 9.27 -4.76 -7.81
CA LEU A 271 9.82 -4.31 -9.09
C LEU A 271 11.05 -5.12 -9.51
N VAL A 272 11.97 -5.42 -8.59
CA VAL A 272 13.15 -6.26 -8.86
C VAL A 272 12.75 -7.63 -9.39
N ASN A 273 11.70 -8.26 -8.84
CA ASN A 273 11.18 -9.53 -9.37
C ASN A 273 10.74 -9.41 -10.84
N PHE A 274 10.08 -8.32 -11.22
CA PHE A 274 9.71 -8.08 -12.63
C PHE A 274 10.92 -7.80 -13.52
N PHE A 275 11.91 -7.05 -13.05
CA PHE A 275 13.12 -6.77 -13.82
C PHE A 275 13.93 -8.04 -14.16
N THR A 276 13.84 -9.10 -13.34
CA THR A 276 14.48 -10.37 -13.70
C THR A 276 13.96 -10.97 -15.02
N GLU A 277 12.72 -10.65 -15.42
CA GLU A 277 12.16 -11.09 -16.70
C GLU A 277 12.76 -10.40 -17.92
N LEU A 278 13.33 -9.22 -17.73
CA LEU A 278 13.89 -8.40 -18.80
C LEU A 278 15.39 -8.66 -19.02
N VAL A 279 16.00 -9.56 -18.24
CA VAL A 279 17.40 -9.94 -18.40
C VAL A 279 17.60 -10.54 -19.80
N PRO A 280 18.56 -10.04 -20.63
CA PRO A 280 18.68 -10.44 -22.03
C PRO A 280 18.79 -11.95 -22.28
N ASN A 281 19.56 -12.65 -21.44
CA ASN A 281 19.78 -14.09 -21.54
C ASN A 281 18.52 -14.93 -21.29
N HIS A 282 17.53 -14.34 -20.62
CA HIS A 282 16.25 -14.95 -20.30
C HIS A 282 15.13 -14.47 -21.21
N PHE A 283 15.12 -13.17 -21.54
CA PHE A 283 14.18 -12.55 -22.44
C PHE A 283 14.25 -13.17 -23.84
N TYR A 284 15.45 -13.29 -24.41
CA TYR A 284 15.66 -13.85 -25.75
C TYR A 284 15.83 -15.38 -25.76
N LYS A 285 15.55 -16.08 -24.66
CA LYS A 285 15.74 -17.52 -24.58
C LYS A 285 14.72 -18.25 -25.46
N VAL A 286 15.24 -19.10 -26.33
CA VAL A 286 14.45 -20.00 -27.18
C VAL A 286 15.04 -21.40 -27.10
N PHE A 287 14.21 -22.38 -26.78
CA PHE A 287 14.63 -23.78 -26.75
C PHE A 287 14.53 -24.42 -28.12
N LYS A 288 15.42 -25.36 -28.40
CA LYS A 288 15.50 -26.07 -29.67
C LYS A 288 15.21 -27.53 -29.44
N VAL A 289 14.23 -28.07 -30.15
CA VAL A 289 13.86 -29.49 -30.07
C VAL A 289 13.96 -30.10 -31.46
N GLU A 290 14.75 -31.15 -31.60
CA GLU A 290 14.83 -31.94 -32.82
C GLU A 290 13.61 -32.85 -32.92
N ARG A 291 12.89 -32.82 -34.05
CA ARG A 291 11.82 -33.80 -34.29
C ARG A 291 12.42 -35.16 -34.69
N PRO A 292 11.96 -36.27 -34.10
CA PRO A 292 12.18 -37.59 -34.69
C PRO A 292 11.50 -37.67 -36.07
N ILE A 293 12.10 -38.42 -36.99
CA ILE A 293 11.50 -38.72 -38.30
C ILE A 293 10.47 -39.81 -38.04
N ASP A 294 9.21 -39.53 -38.36
CA ASP A 294 8.18 -40.56 -38.58
C ASP A 294 8.26 -41.06 -40.02
#